data_AF-A0AAU9CAK5-F1
#
_entry.id   AF-A0AAU9CAK5-F1
#
_cell.length_a   1.000
_cell.length_b   1.000
_cell.length_c   1.000
_cell.angle_alpha   90.00
_cell.angle_beta   90.00
_cell.angle_gamma   90.00
#
_symmetry.space_group_name_H-M   'P 1'
#
loop_
_entity.id
_entity.type
_entity.pdbx_description
1 polymer ?
#
loop_
_entity_poly.entity_id
_entity_poly.type
_entity_poly.pdbx_seq_one_letter_code
_entity_poly.pdbx_strand_id
1 'polypeptide(L)'
;MLDYHTFDNLRNSSDWPSRIFEDFMCETAVLLADRTIEFQTLTAKERYDSLVARYPDIFQRAQLGHIATYLGITLQSLSRIRAQK
;
A
#
# COMPACT_ATOMS: atom_id res chain seq x y z
N MET A 1 -22.98 8.02 4.57
CA MET A 1 -21.86 7.40 5.30
C MET A 1 -22.43 6.18 5.99
N LEU A 2 -21.91 4.98 5.72
CA LEU A 2 -22.34 3.77 6.42
C LEU A 2 -21.98 3.93 7.90
N ASP A 3 -22.98 3.99 8.77
CA ASP A 3 -22.75 4.05 10.21
C ASP A 3 -22.36 2.66 10.75
N TYR A 4 -21.68 2.65 11.89
CA TYR A 4 -21.16 1.43 12.50
C TYR A 4 -22.28 0.42 12.85
N HIS A 5 -23.43 0.89 13.30
CA HIS A 5 -24.57 0.03 13.65
C HIS A 5 -25.24 -0.58 12.41
N THR A 6 -25.36 0.19 11.33
CA THR A 6 -25.85 -0.30 10.03
C THR A 6 -24.88 -1.34 9.46
N PHE A 7 -23.57 -1.11 9.58
CA PHE A 7 -22.56 -2.11 9.21
C PHE A 7 -22.66 -3.39 10.06
N ASP A 8 -22.82 -3.26 11.39
CA ASP A 8 -22.92 -4.39 12.30
C ASP A 8 -24.19 -5.22 12.10
N ASN A 9 -25.32 -4.56 11.82
CA ASN A 9 -26.58 -5.24 11.48
C ASN A 9 -26.50 -5.95 10.13
N LEU A 10 -25.84 -5.34 9.12
CA LEU A 10 -25.61 -5.97 7.82
C LEU A 10 -24.72 -7.21 7.95
N ARG A 11 -23.65 -7.13 8.75
CA ARG A 11 -22.73 -8.23 9.08
C ARG A 11 -23.45 -9.45 9.68
N ASN A 12 -24.49 -9.23 10.50
CA ASN A 12 -25.20 -10.31 11.18
C ASN A 12 -26.41 -10.85 10.37
N SER A 13 -26.79 -10.22 9.25
CA SER A 13 -28.00 -10.57 8.48
C SER A 13 -27.75 -11.49 7.28
N SER A 14 -26.49 -11.68 6.87
CA SER A 14 -26.14 -12.48 5.69
C SER A 14 -24.72 -13.06 5.81
N ASP A 15 -24.44 -14.21 5.20
CA ASP A 15 -23.14 -14.90 5.28
C ASP A 15 -22.08 -14.39 4.28
N TRP A 16 -22.50 -13.63 3.26
CA TRP A 16 -21.60 -13.13 2.21
C TRP A 16 -20.70 -11.94 2.61
N PRO A 17 -21.04 -11.05 3.59
CA PRO A 17 -20.11 -10.07 4.13
C PRO A 17 -18.92 -10.73 4.83
N SER A 18 -19.12 -11.89 5.46
CA SER A 18 -18.07 -12.62 6.18
C SER A 18 -16.98 -13.10 5.24
N ARG A 19 -17.33 -13.68 4.08
CA ARG A 19 -16.37 -14.17 3.08
C ARG A 19 -15.61 -13.04 2.40
N ILE A 20 -16.29 -11.97 1.97
CA ILE A 20 -15.60 -10.82 1.38
C ILE A 20 -14.70 -10.14 2.39
N PHE A 21 -15.13 -10.04 3.65
CA PHE A 21 -14.30 -9.49 4.72
C PHE A 21 -13.08 -10.39 4.98
N GLU A 22 -13.26 -11.71 5.04
CA GLU A 22 -12.17 -12.67 5.20
C GLU A 22 -11.18 -12.60 4.04
N ASP A 23 -11.66 -12.63 2.79
CA ASP A 23 -10.84 -12.50 1.59
C ASP A 23 -10.07 -11.16 1.58
N PHE A 24 -10.75 -10.04 1.88
CA PHE A 24 -10.14 -8.72 1.98
C PHE A 24 -9.06 -8.66 3.06
N MET A 25 -9.34 -9.25 4.23
CA MET A 25 -8.40 -9.29 5.34
C MET A 25 -7.18 -10.14 5.00
N CYS A 26 -7.37 -11.30 4.36
CA CYS A 26 -6.28 -12.14 3.86
C CYS A 26 -5.42 -11.41 2.82
N GLU A 27 -6.02 -10.80 1.80
CA GLU A 27 -5.29 -10.04 0.79
C GLU A 27 -4.50 -8.87 1.42
N THR A 28 -5.14 -8.14 2.33
CA THR A 28 -4.49 -7.04 3.05
C THR A 28 -3.32 -7.54 3.90
N ALA A 29 -3.49 -8.67 4.60
CA ALA A 29 -2.43 -9.27 5.42
C ALA A 29 -1.23 -9.70 4.57
N VAL A 30 -1.47 -10.35 3.43
CA VAL A 30 -0.40 -10.73 2.48
C VAL A 30 0.32 -9.49 1.96
N LEU A 31 -0.42 -8.46 1.53
CA LEU A 31 0.18 -7.21 1.04
C LEU A 31 1.06 -6.52 2.10
N LEU A 32 0.63 -6.51 3.37
CA LEU A 32 1.41 -5.95 4.47
C LEU A 32 2.64 -6.81 4.81
N ALA A 33 2.51 -8.14 4.73
CA ALA A 33 3.63 -9.06 4.92
C ALA A 33 4.68 -8.87 3.83
N ASP A 34 4.28 -8.87 2.56
CA ASP A 34 5.15 -8.62 1.41
C ASP A 34 5.85 -7.28 1.53
N ARG A 35 5.11 -6.23 1.89
CA ARG A 35 5.70 -4.90 2.15
C ARG A 35 6.77 -4.96 3.24
N THR A 36 6.53 -5.71 4.32
CA THR A 36 7.49 -5.84 5.42
C THR A 36 8.74 -6.57 4.96
N ILE A 37 8.58 -7.64 4.17
CA ILE A 37 9.69 -8.38 3.57
C ILE A 37 10.47 -7.47 2.62
N GLU A 38 9.81 -6.74 1.72
CA GLU A 38 10.43 -5.77 0.82
C GLU A 38 11.24 -4.72 1.62
N PHE A 39 10.72 -4.27 2.76
CA PHE A 39 11.43 -3.30 3.61
C PHE A 39 12.70 -3.85 4.27
N GLN A 40 12.72 -5.14 4.59
CA GLN A 40 13.85 -5.83 5.22
C GLN A 40 14.89 -6.33 4.22
N THR A 41 14.46 -6.69 3.02
CA THR A 41 15.29 -7.38 2.02
C THR A 41 15.77 -6.48 0.89
N LEU A 42 15.00 -5.44 0.53
CA LEU A 42 15.31 -4.57 -0.60
C LEU A 42 15.93 -3.24 -0.14
N THR A 43 16.87 -2.76 -0.93
CA THR A 43 17.39 -1.40 -0.84
C THR A 43 16.33 -0.37 -1.22
N ALA A 44 16.53 0.88 -0.81
CA ALA A 44 15.63 1.98 -1.17
C ALA A 44 15.46 2.16 -2.71
N LYS A 45 16.49 1.84 -3.49
CA LYS A 45 16.44 1.91 -4.95
C LYS A 45 15.59 0.79 -5.55
N GLU A 46 15.76 -0.43 -5.05
CA GLU A 46 14.94 -1.58 -5.49
C GLU A 46 13.47 -1.39 -5.11
N ARG A 47 13.17 -0.86 -3.91
CA ARG A 47 11.80 -0.49 -3.53
C ARG A 47 11.23 0.58 -4.45
N TYR A 48 12.03 1.57 -4.84
CA TYR A 48 11.64 2.58 -5.82
C TYR A 48 11.32 1.95 -7.17
N ASP A 49 12.20 1.10 -7.70
CA ASP A 49 12.00 0.47 -9.01
C ASP A 49 10.78 -0.46 -9.01
N SER A 50 10.57 -1.23 -7.94
CA SER A 50 9.34 -2.03 -7.73
C SER A 50 8.08 -1.17 -7.71
N LEU A 51 8.11 -0.02 -7.00
CA LEU A 51 6.97 0.90 -6.93
C LEU A 51 6.60 1.45 -8.31
N VAL A 52 7.58 1.90 -9.10
CA VAL A 52 7.34 2.49 -10.42
C VAL A 52 6.90 1.43 -11.43
N ALA A 53 7.42 0.20 -11.33
CA ALA A 53 6.96 -0.91 -12.16
C ALA A 53 5.51 -1.30 -11.85
N ARG A 54 5.12 -1.32 -10.57
CA ARG A 54 3.76 -1.68 -10.13
C ARG A 54 2.75 -0.55 -10.40
N TYR A 55 3.17 0.70 -10.28
CA TYR A 55 2.32 1.87 -10.45
C TYR A 55 3.03 2.94 -11.30
N PRO A 56 3.01 2.82 -12.64
CA PRO A 56 3.70 3.76 -13.54
C PRO A 56 3.28 5.22 -13.35
N ASP A 57 2.01 5.46 -13.04
CA ASP A 57 1.43 6.79 -12.89
C ASP A 57 1.50 7.35 -11.46
N ILE A 58 2.23 6.70 -10.53
CA ILE A 58 2.23 7.07 -9.11
C ILE A 58 2.61 8.54 -8.87
N PHE A 59 3.54 9.07 -9.67
CA PHE A 59 4.00 10.46 -9.56
C PHE A 59 2.97 11.49 -10.03
N GLN A 60 1.95 11.08 -10.78
CA GLN A 60 0.84 11.94 -11.18
C GLN A 60 -0.29 11.93 -10.13
N ARG A 61 -0.35 10.86 -9.31
CA ARG A 61 -1.45 10.58 -8.38
C ARG A 61 -1.13 10.90 -6.93
N ALA A 62 0.16 10.98 -6.58
CA ALA A 62 0.60 11.21 -5.21
C ALA A 62 1.72 12.27 -5.15
N GLN A 63 1.71 13.06 -4.08
CA GLN A 63 2.77 14.02 -3.81
C GLN A 63 4.09 13.31 -3.52
N LEU A 64 5.21 13.90 -3.96
CA LEU A 64 6.55 13.32 -3.78
C LEU A 64 6.90 13.02 -2.31
N GLY A 65 6.39 13.82 -1.37
CA GLY A 65 6.58 13.59 0.06
C GLY A 65 5.97 12.27 0.52
N HIS A 66 4.73 11.97 0.10
CA HIS A 66 4.08 10.70 0.42
C HIS A 66 4.78 9.50 -0.23
N ILE A 67 5.28 9.67 -1.45
CA ILE A 67 6.08 8.63 -2.12
C ILE A 67 7.39 8.38 -1.37
N ALA A 68 8.07 9.44 -0.91
CA ALA A 68 9.29 9.30 -0.12
C ALA A 68 9.02 8.57 1.21
N THR A 69 7.97 8.96 1.94
CA THR A 69 7.54 8.28 3.17
C THR A 69 7.18 6.82 2.91
N TYR A 70 6.44 6.54 1.84
CA TYR A 70 6.09 5.19 1.44
C TYR A 70 7.32 4.31 1.20
N LEU A 71 8.37 4.87 0.57
CA LEU A 71 9.63 4.19 0.30
C LEU A 71 10.57 4.14 1.51
N GLY A 72 10.21 4.75 2.63
CA GLY A 72 11.04 4.82 3.84
C GLY A 72 12.30 5.66 3.68
N ILE A 73 12.25 6.70 2.84
CA ILE A 73 13.39 7.59 2.56
C ILE A 73 12.98 9.06 2.65
N THR A 74 13.97 9.95 2.71
CA THR A 74 13.72 11.39 2.65
C THR A 74 13.39 11.84 1.23
N LEU A 75 12.71 12.99 1.10
CA LEU A 75 12.42 13.60 -0.19
C LEU A 75 13.71 13.89 -0.99
N GLN A 76 14.79 14.29 -0.31
CA GLN A 76 16.10 14.52 -0.92
C GLN A 76 16.70 13.21 -1.48
N SER A 77 16.59 12.11 -0.74
CA SER A 77 17.03 10.78 -1.20
C SER A 77 16.24 10.31 -2.41
N LEU A 78 14.92 10.51 -2.41
CA LEU A 78 14.06 10.23 -3.57
C LEU A 78 14.48 11.06 -4.79
N SER A 79 14.74 12.35 -4.60
CA SER A 79 15.22 13.24 -5.67
C SER A 79 16.54 12.73 -6.26
N ARG A 80 17.48 12.30 -5.42
CA ARG A 80 18.78 11.74 -5.86
C ARG A 80 18.61 10.45 -6.65
N ILE A 81 17.78 9.51 -6.19
CA ILE A 81 17.50 8.25 -6.89
C ILE A 81 16.92 8.53 -8.29
N ARG A 82 16.02 9.50 -8.41
CA ARG A 82 15.42 9.92 -9.68
C ARG A 82 16.42 10.55 -10.65
N ALA A 83 17.38 11.32 -10.13
CA ALA A 83 18.41 11.98 -10.95
C ALA A 83 19.53 11.03 -11.43
N GLN A 84 19.60 9.81 -10.88
CA GLN A 84 20.56 8.77 -11.27
C GLN A 84 20.02 7.81 -12.35
N LYS A 85 18.79 8.02 -12.82
CA LYS A 85 18.23 7.39 -14.02
C LYS A 85 18.47 8.30 -15.21
#